data_AF-A0A3T0I5A3-F1
#
_entry.id   AF-A0A3T0I5A3-F1
#
_cell.length_a   1.000
_cell.length_b   1.000
_cell.length_c   1.000
_cell.angle_alpha   90.00
_cell.angle_beta   90.00
_cell.angle_gamma   90.00
#
_symmetry.space_group_name_H-M   'P 1'
#
loop_
_entity.id
_entity.type
_entity.pdbx_description
1 polymer ?
#
loop_
_entity_poly.entity_id
_entity_poly.type
_entity_poly.pdbx_seq_one_letter_code
_entity_poly.pdbx_strand_id
1 'polypeptide(L)'
;MSSYGDTGFLMLEGNAIGIRAVFLEQIIKNSEGLDRMLKNIIRSILVLCSIVAAWQLPKKSFIKYLPVTLFSSTVVMIEIFYFTVHKLWKVKGGPAAMMCHVLVLIAGPYFFANLWAFHLSKGKFFLYSLINIVADYIYAFPILAFFRKINFFKIKVSQTMFFALLVTNAFINYAFQKLYEKITFQNETAG
;
A
#
# COMPACT_ATOMS: atom_id res chain seq x y z
N MET A 1 52.75 4.12 46.74
CA MET A 1 51.94 4.91 45.79
C MET A 1 51.75 4.08 44.52
N SER A 2 50.55 3.54 44.36
CA SER A 2 50.15 2.63 43.26
C SER A 2 49.58 3.45 42.11
N SER A 3 50.33 3.63 41.01
CA SER A 3 49.88 4.39 39.82
C SER A 3 49.94 3.57 38.51
N TYR A 4 50.18 2.27 38.60
CA TYR A 4 50.30 1.38 37.41
C TYR A 4 49.07 0.48 37.17
N GLY A 5 48.10 0.45 38.10
CA GLY A 5 46.88 -0.36 37.95
C GLY A 5 45.80 0.29 37.06
N ASP A 6 45.68 1.61 37.10
CA ASP A 6 44.56 2.32 36.45
C ASP A 6 44.69 2.41 34.92
N THR A 7 45.91 2.49 34.38
CA THR A 7 46.14 2.57 32.93
C THR A 7 45.82 1.26 32.21
N GLY A 8 46.08 0.11 32.82
CA GLY A 8 45.70 -1.20 32.28
C GLY A 8 44.18 -1.42 32.27
N PHE A 9 43.50 -0.95 33.32
CA PHE A 9 42.04 -1.02 33.43
C PHE A 9 41.34 -0.12 32.40
N LEU A 10 41.80 1.13 32.24
CA LEU A 10 41.27 2.08 31.25
C LEU A 10 41.47 1.60 29.80
N MET A 11 42.58 0.93 29.51
CA MET A 11 42.85 0.33 28.18
C MET A 11 41.93 -0.86 27.87
N LEU A 12 41.62 -1.69 28.88
CA LEU A 12 40.69 -2.81 28.74
C LEU A 12 39.23 -2.35 28.56
N GLU A 13 38.80 -1.33 29.31
CA GLU A 13 37.47 -0.73 29.14
C GLU A 13 37.33 -0.05 27.77
N GLY A 14 38.35 0.70 27.31
CA GLY A 14 38.36 1.33 25.99
C GLY A 14 38.20 0.33 24.84
N ASN A 15 38.93 -0.79 24.89
CA ASN A 15 38.81 -1.86 23.90
C ASN A 15 37.45 -2.58 23.96
N ALA A 16 36.91 -2.83 25.16
CA ALA A 16 35.61 -3.46 25.32
C ALA A 16 34.46 -2.58 24.78
N ILE A 17 34.56 -1.25 24.97
CA ILE A 17 33.61 -0.28 24.40
C ILE A 17 33.70 -0.27 22.88
N GLY A 18 34.91 -0.27 22.31
CA GLY A 18 35.13 -0.33 20.87
C GLY A 18 34.55 -1.59 20.22
N ILE A 19 34.79 -2.78 20.82
CA ILE A 19 34.25 -4.05 20.34
C ILE A 19 32.71 -4.06 20.41
N ARG A 20 32.13 -3.52 21.49
CA ARG A 20 30.66 -3.38 21.62
C ARG A 20 30.07 -2.45 20.58
N ALA A 21 30.73 -1.32 20.27
CA ALA A 21 30.28 -0.38 19.26
C ALA A 21 30.27 -1.00 17.86
N VAL A 22 31.36 -1.68 17.45
CA VAL A 22 31.45 -2.38 16.16
C VAL A 22 30.39 -3.48 16.06
N PHE A 23 30.18 -4.25 17.13
CA PHE A 23 29.15 -5.29 17.16
C PHE A 23 27.73 -4.72 17.04
N LEU A 24 27.45 -3.59 17.70
CA LEU A 24 26.16 -2.89 17.58
C LEU A 24 25.93 -2.34 16.17
N GLU A 25 26.93 -1.75 15.53
CA GLU A 25 26.83 -1.29 14.14
C GLU A 25 26.55 -2.44 13.18
N GLN A 26 27.22 -3.59 13.38
CA GLN A 26 27.00 -4.80 12.60
C GLN A 26 25.55 -5.30 12.73
N ILE A 27 25.01 -5.32 13.96
CA ILE A 27 23.61 -5.71 14.22
C ILE A 27 22.63 -4.75 13.55
N ILE A 28 22.87 -3.44 13.66
CA ILE A 28 22.02 -2.41 13.04
C ILE A 28 22.03 -2.57 11.52
N LYS A 29 23.21 -2.70 10.91
CA LYS A 29 23.36 -2.87 9.46
C LYS A 29 22.67 -4.13 8.93
N ASN A 30 22.80 -5.25 9.65
CA ASN A 30 22.09 -6.49 9.31
C ASN A 30 20.57 -6.34 9.43
N SER A 31 20.09 -5.69 10.48
CA SER A 31 18.65 -5.40 10.67
C SER A 31 18.08 -4.53 9.54
N GLU A 32 18.79 -3.47 9.13
CA GLU A 32 18.38 -2.64 7.99
C GLU A 32 18.43 -3.39 6.65
N GLY A 33 19.38 -4.32 6.49
CA GLY A 33 19.43 -5.22 5.34
C GLY A 33 18.18 -6.09 5.26
N LEU A 34 17.80 -6.71 6.38
CA LEU A 34 16.63 -7.57 6.49
C LEU A 34 15.32 -6.81 6.20
N ASP A 35 15.16 -5.60 6.75
CA ASP A 35 14.02 -4.72 6.49
C ASP A 35 13.88 -4.39 4.99
N ARG A 36 15.00 -4.11 4.31
CA ARG A 36 15.01 -3.84 2.86
C ARG A 36 14.61 -5.08 2.07
N MET A 37 15.15 -6.25 2.41
CA MET A 37 14.80 -7.51 1.76
C MET A 37 13.30 -7.82 1.93
N LEU A 38 12.76 -7.70 3.13
CA LEU A 38 11.34 -7.94 3.41
C LEU A 38 10.43 -7.04 2.57
N LYS A 39 10.74 -5.74 2.50
CA LYS A 39 9.97 -4.77 1.68
C LYS A 39 10.01 -5.11 0.20
N ASN A 40 11.16 -5.55 -0.30
CA ASN A 40 11.30 -5.95 -1.70
C ASN A 40 10.52 -7.24 -1.99
N ILE A 41 10.57 -8.23 -1.10
CA ILE A 41 9.77 -9.45 -1.22
C ILE A 41 8.27 -9.11 -1.28
N ILE A 42 7.78 -8.24 -0.39
CA ILE A 42 6.39 -7.80 -0.40
C ILE A 42 6.04 -7.16 -1.74
N ARG A 43 6.86 -6.24 -2.25
CA ARG A 43 6.65 -5.61 -3.56
C ARG A 43 6.58 -6.66 -4.68
N SER A 44 7.50 -7.62 -4.71
CA SER A 44 7.50 -8.71 -5.69
C SER A 44 6.23 -9.55 -5.61
N ILE A 45 5.79 -9.92 -4.41
CA ILE A 45 4.54 -10.66 -4.21
C ILE A 45 3.35 -9.86 -4.73
N LEU A 46 3.25 -8.57 -4.41
CA LEU A 46 2.16 -7.70 -4.87
C LEU A 46 2.11 -7.62 -6.40
N VAL A 47 3.27 -7.48 -7.06
CA VAL A 47 3.37 -7.45 -8.53
C VAL A 47 2.98 -8.81 -9.13
N LEU A 48 3.48 -9.92 -8.58
CA LEU A 48 3.14 -11.26 -9.06
C LEU A 48 1.64 -11.55 -8.92
N CYS A 49 1.04 -11.23 -7.76
CA CYS A 49 -0.40 -11.34 -7.55
C CYS A 49 -1.19 -10.49 -8.56
N SER A 50 -0.69 -9.29 -8.87
CA SER A 50 -1.32 -8.40 -9.86
C SER A 50 -1.27 -8.99 -11.27
N ILE A 51 -0.14 -9.59 -11.67
CA ILE A 51 0.02 -10.27 -12.96
C ILE A 51 -0.92 -11.47 -13.06
N VAL A 52 -1.01 -12.28 -12.01
CA VAL A 52 -1.92 -13.43 -11.97
C VAL A 52 -3.38 -12.96 -12.04
N ALA A 53 -3.75 -11.93 -11.28
CA ALA A 53 -5.08 -11.35 -11.31
C ALA A 53 -5.43 -10.77 -12.69
N ALA A 54 -4.46 -10.17 -13.38
CA ALA A 54 -4.62 -9.68 -14.74
C ALA A 54 -4.86 -10.82 -15.74
N TRP A 55 -4.06 -11.90 -15.63
CA TRP A 55 -4.15 -13.05 -16.52
C TRP A 55 -5.49 -13.79 -16.38
N GLN A 56 -6.00 -13.92 -15.16
CA GLN A 56 -7.26 -14.62 -14.89
C GLN A 56 -8.51 -13.81 -15.29
N LEU A 57 -8.39 -12.50 -15.50
CA LEU A 57 -9.54 -11.64 -15.77
C LEU A 57 -10.00 -11.76 -17.23
N PRO A 58 -11.31 -12.00 -17.51
CA PRO A 58 -11.80 -12.07 -18.88
C PRO A 58 -11.65 -10.73 -19.63
N LYS A 59 -11.15 -10.76 -20.87
CA LYS A 59 -10.93 -9.56 -21.72
C LYS A 59 -12.15 -8.65 -21.82
N LYS A 60 -13.35 -9.23 -21.95
CA LYS A 60 -14.62 -8.47 -22.00
C LYS A 60 -14.86 -7.67 -20.71
N SER A 61 -14.59 -8.27 -19.56
CA SER A 61 -14.72 -7.59 -18.27
C SER A 61 -13.63 -6.56 -18.04
N PHE A 62 -12.39 -6.85 -18.47
CA PHE A 62 -11.30 -5.89 -18.44
C PHE A 62 -11.70 -4.60 -19.19
N ILE A 63 -12.09 -4.70 -20.46
CA ILE A 63 -12.46 -3.53 -21.28
C ILE A 63 -13.67 -2.80 -20.67
N LYS A 64 -14.70 -3.54 -20.24
CA LYS A 64 -15.92 -2.96 -19.67
C LYS A 64 -15.65 -2.12 -18.41
N TYR A 65 -14.77 -2.58 -17.53
CA TYR A 65 -14.51 -1.95 -16.23
C TYR A 65 -13.22 -1.13 -16.19
N LEU A 66 -12.49 -1.05 -17.31
CA LEU A 66 -11.29 -0.23 -17.43
C LEU A 66 -11.55 1.26 -17.14
N PRO A 67 -12.62 1.91 -17.67
CA PRO A 67 -12.87 3.34 -17.45
C PRO A 67 -13.07 3.69 -15.97
N VAL A 68 -13.93 2.94 -15.26
CA VAL A 68 -14.12 3.14 -13.81
C VAL A 68 -12.85 2.84 -13.03
N THR A 69 -12.05 1.86 -13.45
CA THR A 69 -10.81 1.52 -12.76
C THR A 69 -9.76 2.62 -12.88
N LEU A 70 -9.63 3.22 -14.07
CA LEU A 70 -8.73 4.37 -14.29
C LEU A 70 -9.18 5.59 -13.50
N PHE A 71 -10.48 5.90 -13.53
CA PHE A 71 -11.08 6.95 -12.71
C PHE A 71 -10.77 6.74 -11.22
N SER A 72 -11.09 5.55 -10.72
CA SER A 72 -10.88 5.13 -9.34
C SER A 72 -9.42 5.20 -8.90
N SER A 73 -8.49 4.77 -9.76
CA SER A 73 -7.04 4.87 -9.50
C SER A 73 -6.56 6.31 -9.42
N THR A 74 -7.16 7.21 -10.22
CA THR A 74 -6.88 8.64 -10.17
C THR A 74 -7.39 9.27 -8.88
N VAL A 75 -8.60 8.91 -8.44
CA VAL A 75 -9.15 9.36 -7.15
C VAL A 75 -8.22 8.98 -6.00
N VAL A 76 -7.81 7.72 -5.91
CA VAL A 76 -6.89 7.27 -4.85
C VAL A 76 -5.53 7.96 -4.93
N MET A 77 -5.03 8.23 -6.13
CA MET A 77 -3.79 9.01 -6.29
C MET A 77 -3.92 10.44 -5.75
N ILE A 78 -5.07 11.09 -5.96
CA ILE A 78 -5.37 12.41 -5.40
C ILE A 78 -5.43 12.35 -3.87
N GLU A 79 -6.08 11.34 -3.29
CA GLU A 79 -6.16 11.15 -1.84
C GLU A 79 -4.79 10.93 -1.20
N ILE A 80 -3.96 10.12 -1.84
CA ILE A 80 -2.59 9.89 -1.40
C ILE A 80 -1.78 11.18 -1.45
N PHE A 81 -1.95 11.97 -2.52
CA PHE A 81 -1.33 13.30 -2.60
C PHE A 81 -1.81 14.21 -1.47
N TYR A 82 -3.12 14.24 -1.19
CA TYR A 82 -3.70 14.97 -0.06
C TYR A 82 -3.09 14.51 1.28
N PHE A 83 -2.98 13.21 1.53
CA PHE A 83 -2.35 12.66 2.74
C PHE A 83 -0.87 13.03 2.86
N THR A 84 -0.18 13.17 1.73
CA THR A 84 1.22 13.56 1.65
C THR A 84 1.40 15.02 2.03
N VAL A 85 0.65 15.92 1.38
CA VAL A 85 0.72 17.37 1.61
C VAL A 85 0.36 17.70 3.06
N HIS A 86 -0.68 17.07 3.61
CA HIS A 86 -1.11 17.29 5.00
C HIS A 86 -0.35 16.45 6.04
N LYS A 87 0.71 15.73 5.64
CA LYS A 87 1.54 14.90 6.53
C LYS A 87 0.71 13.89 7.34
N LEU A 88 -0.39 13.40 6.78
CA LEU A 88 -1.31 12.40 7.36
C LEU A 88 -0.76 10.98 7.27
N TRP A 89 0.36 10.80 6.57
CA TRP A 89 1.13 9.57 6.58
C TRP A 89 2.63 9.82 6.47
N LYS A 90 3.43 8.81 6.80
CA LYS A 90 4.90 8.82 6.69
C LYS A 90 5.39 7.56 6.00
N VAL A 91 6.25 7.74 5.00
CA VAL A 91 6.96 6.68 4.27
C VAL A 91 8.47 6.92 4.41
N LYS A 92 9.27 5.86 4.62
CA LYS A 92 10.74 5.96 4.65
C LYS A 92 11.28 6.06 3.21
N GLY A 93 12.33 6.87 2.99
CA GLY A 93 13.06 6.91 1.70
C GLY A 93 12.82 8.15 0.82
N GLY A 94 12.21 9.21 1.35
CA GLY A 94 11.99 10.46 0.62
C GLY A 94 10.87 10.39 -0.43
N PRO A 95 10.61 11.50 -1.17
CA PRO A 95 9.47 11.61 -2.09
C PRO A 95 9.52 10.63 -3.27
N ALA A 96 10.70 10.34 -3.83
CA ALA A 96 10.84 9.43 -4.97
C ALA A 96 10.49 7.98 -4.58
N ALA A 97 11.04 7.47 -3.47
CA ALA A 97 10.74 6.12 -3.00
C ALA A 97 9.25 5.98 -2.66
N MET A 98 8.68 7.01 -2.06
CA MET A 98 7.26 7.10 -1.75
C MET A 98 6.39 7.02 -3.00
N MET A 99 6.72 7.76 -4.07
CA MET A 99 6.01 7.67 -5.34
C MET A 99 6.09 6.27 -5.93
N CYS A 100 7.27 5.62 -5.92
CA CYS A 100 7.40 4.23 -6.37
C CYS A 100 6.51 3.27 -5.56
N HIS A 101 6.42 3.43 -4.24
CA HIS A 101 5.54 2.63 -3.40
C HIS A 101 4.06 2.81 -3.77
N VAL A 102 3.65 4.05 -4.00
CA VAL A 102 2.29 4.41 -4.39
C VAL A 102 1.94 3.80 -5.73
N LEU A 103 2.80 3.98 -6.74
CA LEU A 103 2.56 3.45 -8.07
C LEU A 103 2.44 1.92 -8.06
N VAL A 104 3.30 1.22 -7.34
CA VAL A 104 3.21 -0.25 -7.22
C VAL A 104 1.90 -0.69 -6.56
N LEU A 105 1.43 0.02 -5.52
CA LEU A 105 0.19 -0.32 -4.84
C LEU A 105 -1.06 0.02 -5.67
N ILE A 106 -1.08 1.17 -6.33
CA ILE A 106 -2.21 1.60 -7.15
C ILE A 106 -2.26 0.78 -8.44
N ALA A 107 -1.21 0.79 -9.24
CA ALA A 107 -1.20 0.18 -10.57
C ALA A 107 -1.19 -1.35 -10.54
N GLY A 108 -0.81 -1.95 -9.41
CA GLY A 108 -0.89 -3.38 -9.19
C GLY A 108 -2.16 -3.77 -8.41
N PRO A 109 -2.05 -4.08 -7.10
CA PRO A 109 -3.12 -4.70 -6.34
C PRO A 109 -4.45 -3.95 -6.41
N TYR A 110 -4.43 -2.62 -6.23
CA TYR A 110 -5.66 -1.83 -6.21
C TYR A 110 -6.37 -1.85 -7.56
N PHE A 111 -5.64 -1.60 -8.65
CA PHE A 111 -6.18 -1.57 -10.01
C PHE A 111 -6.89 -2.89 -10.36
N PHE A 112 -6.22 -4.02 -10.12
CA PHE A 112 -6.80 -5.33 -10.42
C PHE A 112 -7.87 -5.75 -9.42
N ALA A 113 -7.74 -5.41 -8.13
CA ALA A 113 -8.79 -5.69 -7.14
C ALA A 113 -10.08 -4.96 -7.50
N ASN A 114 -10.01 -3.71 -7.95
CA ASN A 114 -11.18 -2.94 -8.35
C ASN A 114 -11.84 -3.55 -9.62
N LEU A 115 -11.06 -3.94 -10.63
CA LEU A 115 -11.56 -4.68 -11.80
C LEU A 115 -12.29 -5.97 -11.38
N TRP A 116 -11.69 -6.74 -10.48
CA TRP A 116 -12.27 -7.98 -9.97
C TRP A 116 -13.54 -7.74 -9.17
N ALA A 117 -13.60 -6.69 -8.34
CA ALA A 117 -14.80 -6.34 -7.59
C ALA A 117 -15.97 -6.06 -8.54
N PHE A 118 -15.74 -5.33 -9.63
CA PHE A 118 -16.76 -5.11 -10.66
C PHE A 118 -17.11 -6.37 -11.45
N HIS A 119 -16.12 -7.19 -11.79
CA HIS A 119 -16.33 -8.45 -12.51
C HIS A 119 -17.20 -9.43 -11.69
N LEU A 120 -16.81 -9.69 -10.44
CA LEU A 120 -17.51 -10.62 -9.54
C LEU A 120 -18.90 -10.12 -9.19
N SER A 121 -19.06 -8.80 -9.01
CA SER A 121 -20.38 -8.21 -8.76
C SER A 121 -21.30 -8.19 -9.99
N LYS A 122 -20.76 -8.46 -11.18
CA LYS A 122 -21.45 -8.27 -12.47
C LYS A 122 -22.04 -6.86 -12.61
N GLY A 123 -21.46 -5.87 -11.92
CA GLY A 123 -21.97 -4.49 -11.86
C GLY A 123 -23.30 -4.31 -11.09
N LYS A 124 -23.67 -5.25 -10.21
CA LYS A 124 -24.85 -5.14 -9.33
C LYS A 124 -24.48 -4.46 -8.02
N PHE A 125 -25.27 -3.46 -7.60
CA PHE A 125 -24.99 -2.64 -6.41
C PHE A 125 -24.71 -3.45 -5.16
N PHE A 126 -25.68 -4.25 -4.69
CA PHE A 126 -25.54 -4.97 -3.41
C PHE A 126 -24.34 -5.90 -3.36
N LEU A 127 -24.08 -6.62 -4.46
CA LEU A 127 -22.95 -7.54 -4.54
C LEU A 127 -21.62 -6.78 -4.61
N TYR A 128 -21.56 -5.68 -5.36
CA TYR A 128 -20.40 -4.81 -5.41
C TYR A 128 -20.10 -4.18 -4.05
N SER A 129 -21.11 -3.65 -3.37
CA SER A 129 -20.97 -3.05 -2.05
C SER A 129 -20.50 -4.05 -1.01
N LEU A 130 -21.05 -5.27 -1.01
CA LEU A 130 -20.61 -6.33 -0.10
C LEU A 130 -19.14 -6.70 -0.33
N ILE A 131 -18.73 -6.92 -1.59
CA ILE A 131 -17.35 -7.25 -1.94
C ILE A 131 -16.39 -6.14 -1.49
N ASN A 132 -16.72 -4.87 -1.76
CA ASN A 132 -15.86 -3.75 -1.37
C ASN A 132 -15.83 -3.55 0.15
N ILE A 133 -16.96 -3.59 0.86
CA ILE A 133 -16.99 -3.45 2.31
C ILE A 133 -16.11 -4.52 2.99
N VAL A 134 -16.17 -5.76 2.52
CA VAL A 134 -15.32 -6.85 3.03
C VAL A 134 -13.85 -6.60 2.69
N ALA A 135 -13.54 -6.23 1.45
CA ALA A 135 -12.17 -5.94 1.03
C ALA A 135 -11.57 -4.74 1.77
N ASP A 136 -12.32 -3.66 1.94
CA ASP A 136 -11.95 -2.45 2.64
C ASP A 136 -11.76 -2.71 4.13
N TYR A 137 -12.58 -3.59 4.72
CA TYR A 137 -12.41 -4.02 6.10
C TYR A 137 -11.08 -4.78 6.27
N ILE A 138 -10.79 -5.74 5.39
CA ILE A 138 -9.53 -6.47 5.37
C ILE A 138 -8.35 -5.51 5.15
N TYR A 139 -8.50 -4.51 4.29
CA TYR A 139 -7.43 -3.55 4.04
C TYR A 139 -7.18 -2.63 5.24
N ALA A 140 -8.24 -2.00 5.77
CA ALA A 140 -8.14 -1.00 6.83
C ALA A 140 -7.74 -1.59 8.20
N PHE A 141 -8.06 -2.86 8.47
CA PHE A 141 -7.78 -3.49 9.76
C PHE A 141 -6.58 -4.44 9.71
N PRO A 142 -6.65 -5.68 9.19
CA PRO A 142 -5.52 -6.61 9.26
C PRO A 142 -4.32 -6.20 8.39
N ILE A 143 -4.53 -5.80 7.12
CA ILE A 143 -3.41 -5.44 6.23
C ILE A 143 -2.71 -4.17 6.73
N LEU A 144 -3.47 -3.14 7.09
CA LEU A 144 -2.89 -1.91 7.61
C LEU A 144 -2.17 -2.13 8.94
N ALA A 145 -2.70 -2.96 9.84
CA ALA A 145 -2.01 -3.33 11.07
C ALA A 145 -0.68 -4.06 10.79
N PHE A 146 -0.66 -4.96 9.82
CA PHE A 146 0.56 -5.63 9.35
C PHE A 146 1.58 -4.62 8.81
N PHE A 147 1.17 -3.71 7.92
CA PHE A 147 2.06 -2.68 7.36
C PHE A 147 2.63 -1.73 8.42
N ARG A 148 1.88 -1.42 9.47
CA ARG A 148 2.40 -0.66 10.62
C ARG A 148 3.48 -1.44 11.38
N LYS A 149 3.28 -2.74 11.61
CA LYS A 149 4.22 -3.61 12.34
C LYS A 149 5.59 -3.68 11.67
N ILE A 150 5.62 -3.77 10.34
CA ILE A 150 6.86 -3.85 9.54
C ILE A 150 7.41 -2.46 9.13
N ASN A 151 6.84 -1.36 9.64
CA ASN A 151 7.20 0.00 9.28
C ASN A 151 7.24 0.23 7.74
N PHE A 152 6.25 -0.31 7.02
CA PHE A 152 6.10 -0.11 5.58
C PHE A 152 5.66 1.33 5.30
N PHE A 153 4.59 1.76 5.97
CA PHE A 153 4.20 3.16 6.12
C PHE A 153 3.44 3.34 7.44
N LYS A 154 3.32 4.60 7.90
CA LYS A 154 2.53 4.96 9.09
C LYS A 154 1.46 5.97 8.72
N ILE A 155 0.19 5.56 8.76
CA ILE A 155 -0.97 6.46 8.64
C ILE A 155 -1.27 7.05 10.03
N LYS A 156 -1.58 8.35 10.07
CA LYS A 156 -1.99 9.07 11.30
C LYS A 156 -3.51 9.18 11.46
N VAL A 157 -4.26 8.93 10.39
CA VAL A 157 -5.72 8.87 10.40
C VAL A 157 -6.19 7.64 11.17
N SER A 158 -7.32 7.73 11.88
CA SER A 158 -7.90 6.59 12.58
C SER A 158 -8.29 5.49 11.58
N GLN A 159 -8.21 4.22 12.00
CA GLN A 159 -8.56 3.09 11.11
C GLN A 159 -10.04 3.13 10.69
N THR A 160 -10.92 3.60 11.56
CA THR A 160 -12.35 3.75 11.26
C THR A 160 -12.61 4.83 10.22
N MET A 161 -11.94 5.99 10.31
CA MET A 161 -12.06 7.05 9.32
C MET A 161 -11.42 6.62 7.98
N PHE A 162 -10.30 5.90 8.03
CA PHE A 162 -9.69 5.34 6.83
C PHE A 162 -10.61 4.31 6.15
N PHE A 163 -11.24 3.42 6.92
CA PHE A 163 -12.24 2.49 6.42
C PHE A 163 -13.44 3.21 5.79
N ALA A 164 -13.97 4.23 6.46
CA ALA A 164 -15.08 5.03 5.93
C ALA A 164 -14.72 5.73 4.61
N LEU A 165 -13.47 6.20 4.46
CA LEU A 165 -12.97 6.77 3.21
C LEU A 165 -12.96 5.73 2.09
N LEU A 166 -12.43 4.53 2.34
CA LEU A 166 -12.42 3.45 1.35
C LEU A 166 -13.83 3.05 0.89
N VAL A 167 -14.75 2.88 1.83
CA VAL A 167 -16.16 2.56 1.53
C VAL A 167 -16.82 3.68 0.73
N THR A 168 -16.51 4.94 1.04
CA THR A 168 -16.99 6.11 0.28
C THR A 168 -16.48 6.07 -1.16
N ASN A 169 -15.20 5.75 -1.35
CA ASN A 169 -14.61 5.59 -2.69
C ASN A 169 -15.27 4.46 -3.46
N ALA A 170 -15.57 3.33 -2.81
CA ALA A 170 -16.28 2.24 -3.45
C ALA A 170 -17.64 2.71 -4.01
N PHE A 171 -18.41 3.50 -3.25
CA PHE A 171 -19.68 4.05 -3.72
C PHE A 171 -19.52 5.08 -4.83
N ILE A 172 -18.52 5.96 -4.75
CA ILE A 172 -18.20 6.92 -5.82
C ILE A 172 -17.85 6.18 -7.12
N ASN A 173 -17.03 5.12 -7.04
CA ASN A 173 -16.68 4.29 -8.19
C ASN A 173 -17.91 3.62 -8.80
N TYR A 174 -18.82 3.08 -7.98
CA TYR A 174 -20.05 2.47 -8.49
C TYR A 174 -20.95 3.50 -9.20
N ALA A 175 -21.11 4.68 -8.60
CA ALA A 175 -21.87 5.77 -9.19
C ALA A 175 -21.28 6.19 -10.55
N PHE A 176 -19.95 6.32 -10.64
CA PHE A 176 -19.25 6.60 -11.88
C PHE A 176 -19.48 5.51 -12.93
N GLN A 177 -19.34 4.22 -12.56
CA GLN A 177 -19.59 3.12 -13.49
C GLN A 177 -21.01 3.16 -14.07
N LYS A 178 -22.02 3.48 -13.25
CA LYS A 178 -23.41 3.56 -13.73
C LYS A 178 -23.66 4.77 -14.62
N LEU A 179 -23.04 5.90 -14.32
CA LEU A 179 -23.09 7.08 -15.18
C LEU A 179 -22.42 6.80 -16.53
N TYR A 180 -21.25 6.18 -16.51
CA TYR A 180 -20.51 5.79 -17.73
C TYR A 180 -21.32 4.80 -18.59
N GLU A 181 -21.83 3.71 -18.00
CA GLU A 181 -22.67 2.73 -18.70
C GLU A 181 -23.86 3.42 -19.37
N LYS A 182 -24.57 4.30 -18.65
CA LYS A 182 -25.73 5.02 -19.19
C LYS A 182 -25.38 5.86 -20.42
N ILE A 183 -24.28 6.63 -20.36
CA ILE A 183 -23.85 7.49 -21.46
C ILE A 183 -23.45 6.65 -22.68
N THR A 184 -22.69 5.57 -22.48
CA THR A 184 -22.26 4.69 -23.57
C THR A 184 -23.44 4.02 -24.26
N PHE A 185 -24.41 3.48 -23.51
CA PHE A 185 -25.61 2.86 -24.10
C PHE A 185 -26.46 3.85 -24.89
N GLN A 186 -26.60 5.10 -24.43
CA GLN A 186 -27.35 6.12 -25.14
C GLN A 186 -26.73 6.46 -26.50
N ASN A 187 -25.40 6.52 -26.58
CA ASN A 187 -24.69 6.80 -27.83
C ASN A 187 -24.81 5.66 -28.85
N GLU A 188 -24.87 4.40 -28.41
CA GLU A 188 -25.08 3.24 -29.29
C GLU A 188 -26.52 3.19 -29.86
N THR A 189 -27.51 3.74 -29.16
CA THR A 189 -28.90 3.80 -29.64
C THR A 189 -29.21 5.01 -30.54
N ALA A 190 -28.31 5.99 -30.60
CA ALA A 190 -28.52 7.26 -31.28
C ALA A 190 -27.73 7.42 -32.59
N GLY A 191 -26.87 6.45 -32.95
CA GLY A 191 -26.10 6.39 -34.20
C GLY A 191 -26.51 5.21 -35.06
#